data_AF-A0A820PXG7-F1
#
_entry.id   AF-A0A820PXG7-F1
#
_cell.length_a   1.000
_cell.length_b   1.000
_cell.length_c   1.000
_cell.angle_alpha   90.00
_cell.angle_beta   90.00
_cell.angle_gamma   90.00
#
_symmetry.space_group_name_H-M   'P 1'
#
loop_
_entity.id
_entity.type
_entity.pdbx_description
1 polymer ?
#
loop_
_entity_poly.entity_id
_entity_poly.type
_entity_poly.pdbx_seq_one_letter_code
_entity_poly.pdbx_strand_id
1 'polypeptide(L)' 'MVSDTIAVPSLYVIKGIIILDNDGNRILAKYYNQSYATVKEQKEFEKSLFNKTHKGSGDVILLDNWTIVYRNNVDLLFYV' A
#
# COMPACT_ATOMS: atom_id res chain seq x y z
N MET A 1 23.86 29.78 -3.68
CA MET A 1 22.93 28.74 -4.17
C MET A 1 23.06 27.54 -3.24
N VAL A 2 22.15 27.42 -2.28
CA VAL A 2 22.13 26.26 -1.37
C VAL A 2 21.43 25.15 -2.14
N SER A 3 22.17 24.10 -2.48
CA SER A 3 21.58 22.90 -3.06
C SER A 3 20.84 22.21 -1.92
N ASP A 4 19.52 22.32 -1.90
CA ASP A 4 18.66 21.47 -1.08
C ASP A 4 18.78 20.03 -1.60
N THR A 5 19.85 19.35 -1.18
CA THR A 5 19.93 17.89 -1.26
C THR A 5 18.97 17.35 -0.22
N ILE A 6 17.71 17.21 -0.59
CA ILE A 6 16.75 16.40 0.15
C ILE A 6 17.41 15.02 0.27
N ALA A 7 17.87 14.67 1.47
CA ALA A 7 18.42 13.36 1.75
C ALA A 7 17.34 12.33 1.41
N VAL A 8 17.52 11.61 0.31
CA VAL A 8 16.61 10.53 -0.05
C VAL A 8 16.81 9.46 1.02
N PRO A 9 15.80 9.12 1.84
CA PRO A 9 15.97 8.14 2.90
C PRO A 9 16.41 6.82 2.26
N SER A 10 17.61 6.35 2.63
CA SER A 10 18.20 5.10 2.12
C SER A 10 17.56 3.84 2.68
N LEU A 11 16.57 4.00 3.56
CA LEU A 11 15.88 2.91 4.24
C LEU A 11 14.61 2.56 3.47
N TYR A 12 14.68 1.51 2.63
CA TYR A 12 13.53 0.88 1.97
C TYR A 12 12.63 0.13 2.97
N VAL A 13 12.13 0.82 4.00
CA VAL A 13 11.18 0.25 4.96
C VAL A 13 9.86 -0.02 4.26
N ILE A 14 9.39 0.95 3.49
CA ILE A 14 8.10 0.88 2.81
C ILE A 14 8.27 0.16 1.47
N LYS A 15 7.55 -0.94 1.29
CA LYS A 15 7.57 -1.73 0.06
C LYS A 15 6.58 -1.24 -0.99
N GLY A 16 5.49 -0.62 -0.55
CA GLY A 16 4.54 0.02 -1.43
C GLY A 16 3.58 0.93 -0.67
N ILE A 17 2.92 1.81 -1.42
CA ILE A 17 1.80 2.60 -0.93
C ILE A 17 0.64 2.33 -1.87
N ILE A 18 -0.51 2.00 -1.29
CA ILE A 18 -1.71 1.65 -2.04
C ILE A 18 -2.87 2.48 -1.50
N ILE A 19 -3.69 2.99 -2.41
CA ILE A 19 -4.95 3.66 -2.11
C ILE A 19 -6.02 3.01 -2.96
N LEU A 20 -7.03 2.45 -2.29
CA LEU A 20 -8.19 1.84 -2.92
C LEU A 20 -9.44 2.66 -2.62
N ASP A 21 -10.40 2.62 -3.52
CA ASP A 21 -11.77 3.08 -3.22
C ASP A 21 -12.52 2.05 -2.36
N ASN A 22 -13.75 2.40 -1.96
CA ASN A 22 -14.61 1.55 -1.16
C ASN A 22 -15.11 0.28 -1.88
N ASP A 23 -14.95 0.21 -3.21
CA ASP A 23 -15.30 -0.97 -4.02
C ASP A 23 -14.07 -1.88 -4.29
N GLY A 24 -12.89 -1.47 -3.82
CA GLY A 24 -11.63 -2.19 -3.99
C GLY A 24 -10.90 -1.89 -5.30
N ASN A 25 -11.30 -0.87 -6.04
CA ASN A 25 -10.58 -0.42 -7.22
C ASN A 25 -9.37 0.42 -6.83
N ARG A 26 -8.28 0.23 -7.57
CA ARG A 26 -7.03 0.96 -7.40
C ARG A 26 -7.19 2.42 -7.84
N ILE A 27 -7.04 3.34 -6.89
CA ILE A 27 -6.84 4.76 -7.17
C ILE A 27 -5.34 5.02 -7.39
N LEU A 28 -4.50 4.50 -6.49
CA LEU A 28 -3.05 4.61 -6.56
C LEU A 28 -2.44 3.30 -6.09
N ALA A 29 -1.42 2.81 -6.79
CA ALA A 29 -0.50 1.83 -6.24
C ALA A 29 0.91 2.13 -6.72
N LYS A 30 1.82 2.32 -5.76
CA LYS A 30 3.23 2.53 -6.03
C LYS A 30 4.04 1.53 -5.22
N TYR A 31 4.65 0.59 -5.92
CA TYR A 31 5.55 -0.40 -5.34
C TYR A 31 6.99 0.08 -5.50
N TYR A 32 7.75 0.04 -4.41
CA TYR A 32 9.15 0.44 -4.37
C TYR A 32 10.10 -0.76 -4.41
N ASN A 33 9.58 -1.98 -4.27
CA ASN A 33 10.32 -3.22 -4.47
C ASN A 33 9.88 -3.94 -5.75
N GLN A 34 10.67 -4.91 -6.18
CA GLN A 34 10.37 -5.77 -7.34
C GLN A 34 9.62 -7.05 -6.95
N SER A 35 8.99 -7.12 -5.76
CA SER A 35 8.29 -8.33 -5.30
C SER A 35 7.06 -8.67 -6.13
N TYR A 36 6.42 -7.66 -6.74
CA TYR A 36 5.28 -7.84 -7.65
C TYR A 36 5.68 -7.31 -9.03
N ALA A 37 6.24 -8.21 -9.85
CA ALA A 37 6.82 -7.86 -11.14
C ALA A 37 5.76 -7.48 -12.19
N THR A 38 4.56 -8.05 -12.07
CA THR A 38 3.47 -7.81 -13.02
C THR A 38 2.30 -7.04 -12.40
N VAL A 39 1.61 -6.25 -13.22
CA VAL A 39 0.38 -5.56 -12.82
C VAL A 39 -0.71 -6.55 -12.36
N LYS A 40 -0.71 -7.77 -12.91
CA LYS A 40 -1.64 -8.82 -12.53
C LYS A 40 -1.43 -9.26 -11.07
N GLU A 41 -0.20 -9.58 -10.70
CA GLU A 41 0.14 -9.97 -9.32
C GLU A 41 -0.16 -8.85 -8.32
N GLN A 42 0.12 -7.60 -8.69
CA GLN A 42 -0.22 -6.44 -7.86
C GLN A 42 -1.74 -6.36 -7.60
N LYS A 43 -2.56 -6.55 -8.64
CA LYS A 43 -4.04 -6.52 -8.50
C LYS A 43 -4.57 -7.70 -7.68
N GLU A 44 -3.97 -8.87 -7.80
CA GLU A 44 -4.33 -10.05 -7.00
C GLU A 44 -4.02 -9.83 -5.50
N PHE A 45 -2.87 -9.21 -5.20
CA PHE A 45 -2.52 -8.80 -3.85
C PHE A 45 -3.49 -7.72 -3.32
N GLU A 46 -3.75 -6.66 -4.08
CA GLU A 46 -4.68 -5.58 -3.69
C GLU A 46 -6.08 -6.11 -3.39
N LYS A 47 -6.57 -7.03 -4.22
CA LYS A 47 -7.88 -7.68 -4.00
C LYS A 47 -7.88 -8.48 -2.70
N SER A 48 -6.81 -9.21 -2.42
CA SER A 48 -6.67 -9.99 -1.18
C SER A 48 -6.58 -9.09 0.05
N LEU A 49 -5.87 -7.96 -0.08
CA LEU A 49 -5.75 -6.93 0.94
C LEU A 49 -7.13 -6.32 1.24
N PHE A 50 -7.82 -5.80 0.22
CA PHE A 50 -9.16 -5.23 0.34
C PHE A 50 -10.16 -6.19 0.98
N ASN A 51 -10.19 -7.46 0.56
CA ASN A 51 -11.11 -8.45 1.12
C ASN A 51 -10.93 -8.62 2.63
N LYS A 52 -9.69 -8.50 3.13
CA LYS A 52 -9.36 -8.65 4.55
C LYS A 52 -9.55 -7.37 5.36
N THR A 53 -9.48 -6.20 4.74
CA THR A 53 -9.45 -4.90 5.44
C THR A 53 -10.72 -4.07 5.28
N HIS A 54 -11.52 -4.24 4.21
CA HIS A 54 -12.66 -3.34 3.94
C HIS A 54 -13.74 -3.33 5.04
N LYS A 55 -13.93 -4.46 5.72
CA LYS A 55 -14.85 -4.62 6.86
C LYS A 55 -14.15 -4.59 8.22
N GLY A 56 -12.82 -4.51 8.20
CA GLY A 56 -12.01 -4.51 9.41
C GLY A 56 -11.92 -3.12 10.02
N SER A 57 -12.03 -3.04 11.35
CA SER A 57 -11.79 -1.82 12.13
C SER A 57 -10.39 -1.81 12.75
N GLY A 58 -9.40 -2.37 12.05
CA GLY A 58 -8.02 -2.47 12.53
C GLY A 58 -7.12 -1.41 11.91
N ASP A 59 -5.96 -1.21 12.53
CA ASP A 59 -4.93 -0.30 12.01
C ASP A 59 -3.77 -1.03 11.32
N VAL A 60 -3.59 -2.33 11.62
CA VAL A 60 -2.46 -3.14 11.13
C VAL A 60 -2.94 -4.55 10.77
N ILE A 61 -2.39 -5.12 9.70
CA ILE A 61 -2.58 -6.51 9.29
C ILE A 61 -1.25 -7.13 8.84
N LEU A 62 -1.12 -8.44 9.05
CA LEU A 62 -0.08 -9.25 8.44
C LEU A 62 -0.66 -10.02 7.25
N LEU A 63 -0.15 -9.78 6.04
CA LEU A 63 -0.59 -10.44 4.81
C LEU A 63 0.63 -10.76 3.95
N ASP A 64 0.74 -11.99 3.44
CA ASP A 64 1.86 -12.45 2.60
C ASP A 64 3.24 -12.14 3.19
N ASN A 65 3.36 -12.28 4.51
CA ASN A 65 4.56 -11.98 5.27
C ASN A 65 4.97 -10.48 5.25
N TRP A 66 4.06 -9.59 4.85
CA TRP A 66 4.19 -8.14 4.95
C TRP A 66 3.35 -7.59 6.09
N THR A 67 3.97 -6.72 6.88
CA THR A 67 3.25 -5.87 7.84
C THR A 67 2.71 -4.68 7.09
N ILE A 68 1.38 -4.54 7.08
CA ILE A 68 0.69 -3.49 6.36
C ILE A 68 -0.08 -2.68 7.38
N VAL A 69 0.17 -1.38 7.40
CA VAL A 69 -0.60 -0.42 8.18
C VAL A 69 -1.68 0.14 7.27
N TYR A 70 -2.90 0.19 7.77
CA TYR A 70 -4.02 0.68 6.97
C TYR A 70 -4.94 1.58 7.76
N ARG A 71 -5.63 2.47 7.05
CA ARG A 71 -6.67 3.30 7.61
C ARG A 71 -7.78 3.51 6.58
N ASN A 72 -9.01 3.37 7.04
CA ASN A 72 -10.19 3.69 6.25
C ASN A 72 -10.69 5.11 6.62
N ASN A 73 -11.05 5.90 5.62
CA ASN A 73 -11.68 7.21 5.79
C ASN A 73 -12.74 7.41 4.71
N VAL A 74 -14.01 7.44 5.12
CA VAL A 74 -15.19 7.56 4.24
C VAL A 74 -15.14 6.50 3.14
N ASP A 75 -14.77 6.88 1.91
CA ASP A 75 -14.77 6.00 0.74
C ASP A 75 -13.34 5.63 0.28
N LEU A 76 -12.33 5.92 1.10
CA LEU A 76 -10.91 5.72 0.78
C LEU A 76 -10.22 4.83 1.79
N LEU A 77 -9.52 3.83 1.28
CA LEU A 77 -8.69 2.93 2.05
C LEU A 77 -7.22 3.17 1.73
N PHE A 78 -6.45 3.56 2.74
CA PHE A 78 -5.03 3.87 2.65
C PHE A 78 -4.20 2.72 3.23
N TYR A 79 -3.14 2.32 2.53
CA TYR A 79 -2.24 1.24 2.91
C TYR A 79 -0.77 1.63 2.73
N VAL A 80 0.06 1.24 3.70
CA VAL A 80 1.53 1.41 3.72
C VAL A 80 2.21 0.12 4.19
#